data_AF-A0A936P097-F1
#
_entry.id   AF-A0A936P097-F1
#
_cell.length_a   1.000
_cell.length_b   1.000
_cell.length_c   1.000
_cell.angle_alpha   90.00
_cell.angle_beta   90.00
_cell.angle_gamma   90.00
#
_symmetry.space_group_name_H-M   'P 1'
#
loop_
_entity.id
_entity.type
_entity.pdbx_description
1 polymer ?
#
loop_
_entity_poly.entity_id
_entity_poly.type
_entity_poly.pdbx_seq_one_letter_code
_entity_poly.pdbx_strand_id
1 'polypeptide(L)'
;MSTTHAEYVAPLDDFIFQRWLSFPEWWEEIVFVDNKKNTLSRKTLVLSIANQDGGAHVDPKLTDVYARLSRQNSLGWILTTGEDMPAIESPERAAIRQIAHETLETLIPGYRKMPKYECEIVFGGAMDVEGETLPPLQNKSG
;
A
#
# COMPACT_ATOMS: atom_id res chain seq x y z
N MET A 1 -5.47 -26.49 -14.54
CA MET A 1 -5.43 -26.10 -13.12
C MET A 1 -5.53 -24.59 -13.10
N SER A 2 -6.53 -24.01 -12.42
CA SER A 2 -6.63 -22.56 -12.31
C SER A 2 -5.57 -22.10 -11.31
N THR A 3 -4.60 -21.31 -11.76
CA THR A 3 -3.56 -20.77 -10.87
C THR A 3 -4.21 -19.67 -10.04
N THR A 4 -4.48 -19.94 -8.77
CA THR A 4 -4.90 -18.91 -7.81
C THR A 4 -3.74 -17.93 -7.66
N HIS A 5 -3.91 -16.70 -8.13
CA HIS A 5 -2.95 -15.62 -7.95
C HIS A 5 -3.63 -14.47 -7.20
N ALA A 6 -2.86 -13.76 -6.40
CA ALA A 6 -3.31 -12.56 -5.71
C ALA A 6 -2.57 -11.35 -6.29
N GLU A 7 -3.27 -10.24 -6.40
CA GLU A 7 -2.71 -8.98 -6.89
C GLU A 7 -3.17 -7.81 -6.01
N TYR A 8 -2.35 -6.76 -5.96
CA TYR A 8 -2.76 -5.50 -5.38
C TYR A 8 -3.63 -4.72 -6.38
N VAL A 9 -4.81 -4.30 -5.92
CA VAL A 9 -5.74 -3.50 -6.72
C VAL A 9 -5.99 -2.15 -6.04
N ALA A 10 -6.02 -1.08 -6.82
CA ALA A 10 -6.42 0.23 -6.31
C ALA A 10 -7.94 0.24 -6.08
N PRO A 11 -8.42 0.61 -4.88
CA PRO A 11 -9.85 0.56 -4.57
C PRO A 11 -10.66 1.65 -5.27
N LEU A 12 -10.03 2.76 -5.70
CA LEU A 12 -10.70 3.90 -6.33
C LEU A 12 -11.91 4.38 -5.49
N ASP A 13 -13.07 4.61 -6.13
CA ASP A 13 -14.31 5.03 -5.45
C ASP A 13 -14.85 3.96 -4.48
N ASP A 14 -14.41 2.70 -4.56
CA ASP A 14 -14.88 1.59 -3.69
C ASP A 14 -14.19 1.59 -2.31
N PHE A 15 -13.31 2.57 -2.06
CA PHE A 15 -12.65 2.69 -0.77
C PHE A 15 -13.64 3.21 0.30
N ILE A 16 -13.87 2.39 1.32
CA ILE A 16 -14.84 2.69 2.40
C ILE A 16 -14.37 3.78 3.39
N PHE A 17 -13.11 4.20 3.36
CA PHE A 17 -12.54 5.21 4.26
C PHE A 17 -11.98 6.42 3.51
N GLN A 18 -12.85 7.18 2.85
CA GLN A 18 -12.45 8.42 2.17
C GLN A 18 -12.46 9.60 3.13
N ARG A 19 -11.43 10.44 3.05
CA ARG A 19 -11.35 11.71 3.78
C ARG A 19 -10.71 12.79 2.92
N TRP A 20 -11.18 14.02 3.08
CA TRP A 20 -10.55 15.20 2.48
C TRP A 20 -9.41 15.69 3.36
N LEU A 21 -8.26 15.93 2.75
CA LEU A 21 -7.06 16.44 3.39
C LEU A 21 -6.60 17.70 2.66
N SER A 22 -5.88 18.59 3.34
CA SER A 22 -5.13 19.63 2.63
C SER A 22 -4.05 18.97 1.76
N PHE A 23 -3.64 19.65 0.68
CA PHE A 23 -2.60 19.10 -0.20
C PHE A 23 -1.32 18.68 0.56
N PRO A 24 -0.76 19.48 1.49
CA PRO A 24 0.44 19.07 2.24
C PRO A 24 0.22 17.79 3.07
N GLU A 25 -0.93 17.68 3.75
CA GLU A 25 -1.25 16.50 4.57
C GLU A 25 -1.45 15.26 3.68
N TRP A 26 -2.20 15.39 2.59
CA TRP A 26 -2.40 14.33 1.62
C TRP A 26 -1.08 13.86 1.00
N TRP A 27 -0.21 14.81 0.65
CA TRP A 27 1.04 14.55 -0.04
C TRP A 27 2.08 13.84 0.84
N GLU A 28 2.14 14.20 2.12
CA GLU A 28 3.06 13.61 3.09
C GLU A 28 2.49 12.40 3.84
N GLU A 29 1.19 12.09 3.70
CA GLU A 29 0.58 10.92 4.33
C GLU A 29 1.26 9.62 3.89
N ILE A 30 1.57 8.80 4.90
CA ILE A 30 2.23 7.50 4.76
C ILE A 30 1.25 6.50 4.16
N VAL A 31 1.64 5.91 3.03
CA VAL A 31 0.86 4.87 2.33
C VAL A 31 1.35 3.48 2.72
N PHE A 32 2.66 3.31 2.85
CA PHE A 32 3.26 2.02 3.24
C PHE A 32 4.26 2.17 4.37
N VAL A 33 4.32 1.14 5.20
CA VAL A 33 5.41 0.87 6.14
C VAL A 33 5.99 -0.49 5.75
N ASP A 34 7.28 -0.55 5.41
CA ASP A 34 7.92 -1.81 5.04
C ASP A 34 8.32 -2.63 6.28
N ASN A 35 8.74 -3.88 6.06
CA ASN A 35 9.21 -4.78 7.12
C ASN A 35 10.46 -4.29 7.89
N LYS A 36 11.14 -3.23 7.43
CA LYS A 36 12.24 -2.55 8.13
C LYS A 36 11.80 -1.22 8.76
N LYS A 37 10.49 -0.96 8.84
CA LYS A 37 9.87 0.25 9.37
C LYS A 37 10.21 1.52 8.57
N ASN A 38 10.61 1.39 7.31
CA ASN A 38 10.71 2.53 6.41
C ASN A 38 9.31 2.96 6.00
N THR A 39 9.07 4.27 6.00
CA THR A 39 7.79 4.84 5.60
C THR A 39 7.86 5.37 4.18
N LEU A 40 6.81 5.12 3.40
CA LEU A 40 6.66 5.59 2.03
C LEU A 40 5.37 6.41 1.94
N SER A 41 5.50 7.72 1.80
CA SER A 41 4.37 8.63 1.56
C SER A 41 3.98 8.67 0.09
N ARG A 42 2.83 9.29 -0.22
CA ARG A 42 2.41 9.55 -1.61
C ARG A 42 3.50 10.28 -2.39
N LYS A 43 4.08 11.33 -1.78
CA LYS A 43 5.22 12.07 -2.31
C LYS A 43 6.37 11.16 -2.69
N THR A 44 6.81 10.34 -1.75
CA THR A 44 7.95 9.45 -1.96
C THR A 44 7.68 8.48 -3.10
N LEU A 45 6.49 7.88 -3.17
CA LEU A 45 6.12 6.95 -4.23
C LEU A 45 6.14 7.63 -5.61
N VAL A 46 5.51 8.80 -5.73
CA VAL A 46 5.45 9.54 -7.00
C VAL A 46 6.84 9.99 -7.46
N LEU A 47 7.64 10.56 -6.55
CA LEU A 47 9.01 10.99 -6.88
C LEU A 47 9.93 9.82 -7.22
N SER A 48 9.74 8.66 -6.60
CA SER A 48 10.54 7.47 -6.89
C SER A 48 10.29 6.93 -8.30
N ILE A 49 9.06 7.02 -8.80
CA ILE A 49 8.71 6.62 -10.18
C ILE A 49 9.12 7.66 -11.20
N ALA A 50 8.80 8.93 -10.95
CA ALA A 50 9.07 10.02 -11.89
C ALA A 50 10.58 10.15 -12.22
N ASN A 51 11.44 9.86 -11.25
CA ASN A 51 12.89 9.97 -11.44
C ASN A 51 13.55 8.73 -12.08
N GLN A 52 12.85 7.60 -12.22
CA GLN A 52 13.41 6.41 -12.87
C GLN A 52 13.59 6.58 -14.38
N ASP A 53 12.85 7.49 -15.02
CA ASP A 53 12.95 7.77 -16.46
C ASP A 53 13.82 9.01 -16.79
N GLY A 54 14.31 9.76 -15.79
CA GLY A 54 14.81 11.13 -15.98
C GLY A 54 16.29 11.40 -15.68
N GLY A 55 17.07 10.42 -15.19
CA GLY A 55 18.52 10.57 -14.95
C GLY A 55 18.93 11.60 -13.87
N ALA A 56 17.98 12.12 -13.08
CA ALA A 56 18.24 13.11 -12.05
C ALA A 56 18.36 12.45 -10.67
N HIS A 57 19.46 12.79 -10.00
CA HIS A 57 19.93 12.34 -8.68
C HIS A 57 18.80 12.14 -7.66
N VAL A 58 18.35 10.88 -7.49
CA VAL A 58 17.50 10.48 -6.36
C VAL A 58 18.40 10.13 -5.19
N ASP A 59 17.99 10.48 -3.97
CA ASP A 59 18.61 9.97 -2.75
C ASP A 59 18.76 8.43 -2.86
N PRO A 60 19.99 7.89 -2.83
CA PRO A 60 20.23 6.45 -2.96
C PRO A 60 19.43 5.62 -1.94
N LYS A 61 19.15 6.18 -0.76
CA LYS A 61 18.34 5.52 0.27
C LYS A 61 16.88 5.36 -0.16
N LEU A 62 16.33 6.36 -0.85
CA LEU A 62 14.95 6.31 -1.37
C LEU A 62 14.81 5.25 -2.46
N THR A 63 15.83 5.17 -3.32
CA THR A 63 15.90 4.17 -4.39
C THR A 63 15.91 2.75 -3.82
N ASP A 64 16.65 2.50 -2.73
CA ASP A 64 16.70 1.17 -2.11
C ASP A 64 15.35 0.78 -1.49
N VAL A 65 14.71 1.67 -0.71
CA VAL A 65 13.40 1.37 -0.10
C VAL A 65 12.34 1.11 -1.18
N TYR A 66 12.30 1.92 -2.24
CA TYR A 66 11.38 1.71 -3.36
C TYR A 66 11.67 0.43 -4.13
N ALA A 67 12.94 0.10 -4.39
CA ALA A 67 13.32 -1.14 -5.08
C ALA A 67 12.90 -2.38 -4.26
N ARG A 68 13.02 -2.30 -2.94
CA ARG A 68 12.58 -3.36 -2.04
C ARG A 68 11.06 -3.52 -2.03
N LEU A 69 10.31 -2.41 -2.07
CA LEU A 69 8.85 -2.43 -2.21
C LEU A 69 8.43 -3.09 -3.53
N SER A 70 8.98 -2.60 -4.64
CA SER A 70 8.53 -2.98 -5.99
C SER A 70 9.01 -4.36 -6.45
N ARG A 71 10.14 -4.86 -5.93
CA ARG A 71 10.79 -6.07 -6.46
C ARG A 71 11.12 -7.14 -5.42
N GLN A 72 11.02 -6.83 -4.13
CA GLN A 72 11.46 -7.75 -3.06
C GLN A 72 10.39 -8.01 -2.00
N ASN A 73 9.12 -7.71 -2.32
CA ASN A 73 7.98 -7.92 -1.43
C ASN A 73 8.24 -7.41 0.01
N SER A 74 8.73 -6.18 0.14
CA SER A 74 9.10 -5.65 1.46
C SER A 74 7.92 -5.43 2.40
N LEU A 75 6.68 -5.51 1.90
CA LEU A 75 5.47 -5.54 2.73
C LEU A 75 5.23 -6.93 3.37
N GLY A 76 5.84 -7.98 2.84
CA GLY A 76 5.79 -9.33 3.41
C GLY A 76 4.48 -10.08 3.19
N TRP A 77 3.59 -9.59 2.33
CA TRP A 77 2.35 -10.29 2.02
C TRP A 77 2.62 -11.46 1.07
N ILE A 78 2.14 -12.63 1.47
CA ILE A 78 2.22 -13.87 0.71
C ILE A 78 0.83 -14.47 0.59
N LEU A 79 0.54 -15.13 -0.52
CA LEU A 79 -0.67 -15.93 -0.67
C LEU A 79 -0.31 -17.38 -0.38
N THR A 80 -0.92 -17.99 0.64
CA THR A 80 -0.70 -19.42 0.94
C THR A 80 -1.68 -20.27 0.14
N THR A 81 -1.22 -20.91 -0.93
CA THR A 81 -2.01 -21.86 -1.74
C THR A 81 -1.41 -23.26 -1.68
N GLY A 82 -1.82 -24.06 -0.71
CA GLY A 82 -1.31 -25.43 -0.58
C GLY A 82 0.20 -25.46 -0.34
N GLU A 83 0.96 -25.97 -1.30
CA GLU A 83 2.44 -26.07 -1.24
C GLU A 83 3.17 -24.77 -1.60
N ASP A 84 2.53 -23.90 -2.40
CA ASP A 84 3.15 -22.66 -2.88
C ASP A 84 2.79 -21.45 -2.01
N MET A 85 3.77 -20.55 -1.84
CA MET A 85 3.61 -19.27 -1.14
C MET A 85 4.11 -18.10 -2.00
N PRO A 86 3.48 -17.81 -3.16
CA PRO A 86 3.90 -16.70 -4.00
C PRO A 86 3.76 -15.36 -3.25
N ALA A 87 4.75 -14.49 -3.47
CA ALA A 87 4.69 -13.09 -3.07
C ALA A 87 3.62 -12.35 -3.89
N ILE A 88 2.93 -11.40 -3.27
CA ILE A 88 2.02 -10.52 -3.99
C ILE A 88 2.86 -9.37 -4.58
N GLU A 89 2.80 -9.19 -5.89
CA GLU A 89 3.66 -8.25 -6.60
C GLU A 89 3.04 -6.87 -6.79
N SER A 90 3.89 -5.86 -7.00
CA SER A 90 3.51 -4.53 -7.47
C SER A 90 2.57 -3.67 -6.58
N PRO A 91 2.70 -3.66 -5.23
CA PRO A 91 1.86 -2.79 -4.37
C PRO A 91 1.96 -1.31 -4.73
N GLU A 92 3.13 -0.85 -5.16
CA GLU A 92 3.39 0.52 -5.58
C GLU A 92 2.56 0.94 -6.79
N ARG A 93 2.29 0.02 -7.72
CA ARG A 93 1.47 0.31 -8.92
C ARG A 93 0.01 0.55 -8.55
N ALA A 94 -0.52 -0.24 -7.62
CA ALA A 94 -1.86 -0.04 -7.08
C ALA A 94 -1.96 1.30 -6.33
N ALA A 95 -0.98 1.61 -5.47
CA ALA A 95 -0.93 2.88 -4.76
C ALA A 95 -0.88 4.08 -5.72
N ILE A 96 -0.04 4.03 -6.75
CA ILE A 96 0.10 5.14 -7.72
C ILE A 96 -1.18 5.34 -8.51
N ARG A 97 -1.88 4.26 -8.86
CA ARG A 97 -3.20 4.34 -9.48
C ARG A 97 -4.23 5.00 -8.56
N GLN A 98 -4.19 4.70 -7.27
CA GLN A 98 -5.03 5.35 -6.26
C GLN A 98 -4.72 6.84 -6.14
N ILE A 99 -3.43 7.21 -6.04
CA ILE A 99 -2.97 8.61 -5.96
C ILE A 99 -3.41 9.41 -7.20
N ALA A 100 -3.30 8.81 -8.39
CA ALA A 100 -3.75 9.44 -9.62
C ALA A 100 -5.27 9.63 -9.63
N HIS A 101 -6.03 8.66 -9.14
CA HIS A 101 -7.48 8.76 -9.01
C HIS A 101 -7.89 9.90 -8.06
N GLU A 102 -7.31 9.97 -6.87
CA GLU A 102 -7.54 11.03 -5.89
C GLU A 102 -7.21 12.41 -6.48
N THR A 103 -6.10 12.53 -7.22
CA THR A 103 -5.74 13.76 -7.93
C THR A 103 -6.78 14.15 -8.98
N LEU A 104 -7.22 13.21 -9.81
CA LEU A 104 -8.21 13.47 -10.85
C LEU A 104 -9.57 13.85 -10.27
N GLU A 105 -9.97 13.25 -9.15
CA GLU A 105 -11.18 13.62 -8.43
C GLU A 105 -11.14 15.09 -7.98
N THR A 106 -9.98 15.59 -7.54
CA THR A 106 -9.84 16.99 -7.13
C THR A 106 -9.87 17.98 -8.30
N LEU A 107 -9.39 17.58 -9.48
CA LEU A 107 -9.20 18.46 -10.62
C LEU A 107 -10.36 18.45 -11.62
N ILE A 108 -11.13 17.36 -11.67
CA ILE A 108 -12.17 17.15 -12.68
C ILE A 108 -13.52 16.99 -11.97
N PRO A 109 -14.39 18.02 -12.01
CA PRO A 109 -15.72 17.93 -11.42
C PRO A 109 -16.51 16.74 -11.96
N GLY A 110 -17.04 15.91 -11.05
CA GLY A 110 -17.84 14.73 -11.41
C GLY A 110 -17.04 13.52 -11.88
N TYR A 111 -15.69 13.55 -11.80
CA TYR A 111 -14.89 12.37 -12.06
C TYR A 111 -15.21 11.26 -11.06
N ARG A 112 -15.53 10.08 -11.60
CA ARG A 112 -15.81 8.86 -10.84
C ARG A 112 -15.16 7.69 -11.55
N LYS A 113 -14.60 6.77 -10.78
CA LYS A 113 -14.04 5.54 -11.30
C LYS A 113 -14.15 4.42 -10.26
N MET A 114 -14.87 3.37 -10.64
CA MET A 114 -14.93 2.13 -9.89
C MET A 114 -13.78 1.18 -10.31
N PRO A 115 -13.26 0.37 -9.38
CA PRO A 115 -12.30 -0.67 -9.71
C PRO A 115 -12.98 -1.78 -10.52
N LYS A 116 -12.16 -2.56 -11.23
CA LYS A 116 -12.60 -3.82 -11.85
C LYS A 116 -11.92 -4.95 -11.11
N TYR A 117 -12.70 -5.78 -10.44
CA TYR A 117 -12.20 -6.97 -9.76
C TYR A 117 -12.40 -8.17 -10.68
N GLU A 118 -11.30 -8.82 -11.05
CA GLU A 118 -11.31 -10.13 -11.72
C GLU A 118 -11.01 -11.23 -10.69
N CYS A 119 -11.57 -11.10 -9.49
CA CYS A 119 -11.37 -12.04 -8.38
C CYS A 119 -12.69 -12.35 -7.66
N GLU A 120 -12.72 -13.48 -6.97
CA GLU A 120 -13.89 -13.90 -6.16
C GLU A 120 -13.89 -13.29 -4.76
N ILE A 121 -12.71 -12.93 -4.24
CA ILE A 121 -12.51 -12.43 -2.88
C ILE A 121 -11.61 -11.19 -2.94
N VAL A 122 -12.03 -10.13 -2.26
CA VAL A 122 -11.26 -8.90 -2.06
C VAL A 122 -10.98 -8.72 -0.57
N PHE A 123 -9.71 -8.49 -0.23
CA PHE A 123 -9.30 -8.11 1.13
C PHE A 123 -8.96 -6.62 1.16
N GLY A 124 -9.70 -5.85 1.96
CA GLY A 124 -9.36 -4.46 2.30
C GLY A 124 -8.26 -4.45 3.37
N GLY A 125 -7.30 -3.53 3.26
CA GLY A 125 -6.04 -3.54 4.02
C GLY A 125 -6.15 -3.75 5.54
N ALA A 126 -5.08 -4.24 6.14
CA ALA A 126 -4.98 -4.37 7.59
C ALA A 126 -4.72 -3.00 8.25
N MET A 127 -5.53 -2.66 9.24
CA MET A 127 -5.28 -1.54 10.14
C MET A 127 -4.50 -2.09 11.34
N ASP A 128 -3.29 -1.58 11.59
CA ASP A 128 -2.58 -1.87 12.84
C ASP A 128 -3.35 -1.21 13.98
N VAL A 129 -3.98 -2.03 14.81
CA VAL A 129 -4.58 -1.58 16.08
C VAL A 129 -3.58 -1.94 17.17
N GLU A 130 -2.96 -0.94 17.78
CA GLU A 130 -2.08 -1.16 18.92
C GLU A 130 -2.94 -1.66 20.09
N GLY A 131 -2.93 -2.98 20.31
CA GLY A 131 -3.60 -3.59 21.45
C GLY A 131 -2.80 -3.30 22.72
N GLU A 132 -3.44 -2.72 23.73
CA GLU A 132 -2.85 -2.65 25.07
C GLU A 132 -2.55 -4.08 25.53
N THR A 133 -1.27 -4.39 25.78
CA THR A 133 -0.89 -5.69 26.34
C THR A 133 -1.56 -5.82 27.71
N LEU A 134 -2.47 -6.78 27.86
CA LEU A 134 -3.07 -7.10 29.15
C LEU A 134 -1.93 -7.39 30.16
N PRO A 135 -1.93 -6.76 31.34
CA PRO A 135 -0.93 -7.06 32.35
C PRO A 135 -0.99 -8.55 32.72
N PRO A 136 0.15 -9.19 33.04
CA PRO A 136 0.18 -10.59 33.41
C PRO A 136 -0.78 -10.88 34.55
N LEU A 137 -1.57 -11.95 34.44
CA LEU A 137 -2.46 -12.39 35.51
C LEU A 137 -1.64 -12.63 36.78
N GLN A 138 -1.87 -11.81 37.81
CA GLN A 138 -1.30 -12.05 39.13
C GLN A 138 -1.94 -13.30 39.71
N ASN A 139 -1.20 -14.41 39.72
CA ASN A 139 -1.58 -15.60 40.46
C ASN A 139 -1.62 -15.23 41.95
N LYS A 140 -2.83 -15.13 42.51
CA LYS A 140 -3.01 -15.13 43.95
C LYS A 140 -2.75 -16.55 44.45
N SER A 141 -1.56 -16.77 44.99
CA SER A 141 -1.25 -17.94 45.80
C SER A 141 -2.16 -17.90 47.05
N GLY A 142 -3.05 -18.89 47.16
CA GLY A 142 -3.75 -19.21 48.41
C GLY A 142 -2.91 -20.15 49.28
#